data_AF-V8QZS9-F1
#
_entry.id   AF-V8QZS9-F1
#
_cell.length_a   1.000
_cell.length_b   1.000
_cell.length_c   1.000
_cell.angle_alpha   90.00
_cell.angle_beta   90.00
_cell.angle_gamma   90.00
#
_symmetry.space_group_name_H-M   'P 1'
#
loop_
_entity.id
_entity.type
_entity.pdbx_description
1 polymer ?
#
loop_
_entity_poly.entity_id
_entity_poly.type
_entity_poly.pdbx_seq_one_letter_code
_entity_poly.pdbx_strand_id
1 'polypeptide(L)'
;MRVKLDTYATGAVTCAAINSIFEKEAALSGSSKIIFANQLRGIAAIMVVLSHLGCVFWGARETVSFYTGAPPAEGSQPFISNFINTQHWNFGALGVAIFFMISGFVIPMSLGTGGRLIFIVSRFIRIYPTYIIALCTGLFSVWLSCQYWGHPFMWELPTIMRNMLLIHTLTSAPSVDLVNWTLAIELKFYIVACLMGSLIMAGRVWPLLAFSALIFTINKLIKTPLGTELMFVSFMMLGVLFNYLFRKLITALEFFASASIIFAFFLLGTLRFGLMLFFRWRQTTYMAL
;
A
#
# COMPACT_ATOMS: atom_id res chain seq x y z
N MET A 1 55.33 -8.47 -18.18
CA MET A 1 54.00 -9.05 -18.43
C MET A 1 53.42 -9.53 -17.10
N ARG A 2 52.77 -8.65 -16.33
CA ARG A 2 52.18 -9.00 -15.02
C ARG A 2 51.03 -8.05 -14.72
N VAL A 3 49.90 -8.26 -15.39
CA VAL A 3 48.61 -7.63 -15.06
C VAL A 3 47.54 -8.68 -15.31
N LYS A 4 47.03 -9.31 -14.25
CA LYS A 4 45.75 -10.04 -14.17
C LYS A 4 45.71 -10.85 -12.86
N LEU A 5 45.41 -10.22 -11.73
CA LEU A 5 44.91 -10.94 -10.53
C LEU A 5 43.89 -10.15 -9.68
N ASP A 6 43.63 -8.85 -9.94
CA ASP A 6 42.84 -8.05 -9.01
C ASP A 6 41.33 -8.00 -9.30
N THR A 7 40.85 -8.60 -10.41
CA THR A 7 39.45 -8.48 -10.83
C THR A 7 38.53 -9.58 -10.27
N TYR A 8 39.08 -10.65 -9.68
CA TYR A 8 38.28 -11.74 -9.09
C TYR A 8 38.03 -11.57 -7.58
N ALA A 9 38.83 -10.75 -6.89
CA ALA A 9 38.71 -10.56 -5.44
C ALA A 9 37.49 -9.69 -5.06
N THR A 10 37.12 -8.72 -5.89
CA THR A 10 36.02 -7.78 -5.60
C THR A 10 34.63 -8.43 -5.72
N GLY A 11 34.41 -9.36 -6.65
CA GLY A 11 33.13 -10.07 -6.80
C GLY A 11 32.84 -11.07 -5.67
N ALA A 12 33.88 -11.72 -5.14
CA ALA A 12 33.76 -12.66 -4.03
C ALA A 12 33.42 -11.95 -2.70
N VAL A 13 33.98 -10.75 -2.47
CA VAL A 13 33.71 -9.94 -1.27
C VAL A 13 32.25 -9.44 -1.24
N THR A 14 31.67 -9.09 -2.41
CA THR A 14 30.25 -8.69 -2.50
C THR A 14 29.29 -9.86 -2.28
N CYS A 15 29.58 -11.06 -2.80
CA CYS A 15 28.75 -12.24 -2.58
C CYS A 15 28.80 -12.71 -1.12
N ALA A 16 29.97 -12.67 -0.48
CA ALA A 16 30.12 -13.00 0.93
C ALA A 16 29.38 -12.01 1.84
N ALA A 17 29.41 -10.71 1.51
CA ALA A 17 28.64 -9.70 2.24
C ALA A 17 27.12 -9.92 2.09
N ILE A 18 26.64 -10.21 0.88
CA ILE A 18 25.22 -10.49 0.61
C ILE A 18 24.77 -11.78 1.31
N ASN A 19 25.56 -12.86 1.24
CA ASN A 19 25.27 -14.10 1.95
C ASN A 19 25.27 -13.90 3.47
N SER A 20 26.19 -13.09 4.02
CA SER A 20 26.20 -12.77 5.45
C SER A 20 24.96 -11.96 5.90
N ILE A 21 24.36 -11.17 4.99
CA ILE A 21 23.11 -10.45 5.23
C ILE A 21 21.94 -11.44 5.23
N PHE A 22 21.89 -12.38 4.27
CA PHE A 22 20.87 -13.43 4.21
C PHE A 22 20.96 -14.42 5.38
N GLU A 23 22.16 -14.80 5.80
CA GLU A 23 22.38 -15.65 6.98
C GLU A 23 22.00 -14.94 8.28
N LYS A 24 22.31 -13.64 8.41
CA LYS A 24 21.81 -12.83 9.53
C LYS A 24 20.30 -12.66 9.52
N GLU A 25 19.67 -12.50 8.35
CA GLU A 25 18.20 -12.50 8.24
C GLU A 25 17.61 -13.86 8.63
N ALA A 26 18.21 -14.97 8.20
CA ALA A 26 17.79 -16.32 8.54
C ALA A 26 17.91 -16.58 10.06
N ALA A 27 19.02 -16.16 10.67
CA ALA A 27 19.25 -16.25 12.12
C ALA A 27 18.32 -15.33 12.93
N LEU A 28 18.03 -14.12 12.43
CA LEU A 28 17.05 -13.19 13.04
C LEU A 28 15.60 -13.65 12.84
N SER A 29 15.32 -14.50 11.84
CA SER A 29 13.99 -15.08 11.61
C SER A 29 13.56 -16.08 12.69
N GLY A 30 14.48 -16.48 13.58
CA GLY A 30 14.19 -17.20 14.82
C GLY A 30 13.52 -16.36 15.91
N SER A 31 13.42 -15.03 15.72
CA SER A 31 12.50 -14.20 16.49
C SER A 31 11.07 -14.55 16.09
N SER A 32 10.29 -15.09 17.04
CA SER A 32 8.85 -15.33 16.97
C SER A 32 8.16 -14.39 15.98
N LYS A 33 8.02 -14.82 14.71
CA LYS A 33 7.26 -14.08 13.72
C LYS A 33 5.88 -13.93 14.31
N ILE A 34 5.39 -12.71 14.41
CA ILE A 34 4.09 -12.45 15.00
C ILE A 34 3.01 -13.10 14.11
N ILE A 35 2.63 -14.33 14.45
CA ILE A 35 1.82 -15.21 13.60
C ILE A 35 0.47 -14.57 13.31
N PHE A 36 -0.13 -13.95 14.33
CA PHE A 36 -1.42 -13.28 14.19
C PHE A 36 -1.38 -12.16 13.14
N ALA A 37 -0.26 -11.45 13.00
CA ALA A 37 -0.13 -10.35 12.04
C ALA A 37 -0.15 -10.88 10.61
N ASN A 38 0.45 -12.05 10.36
CA ASN A 38 0.40 -12.70 9.05
C ASN A 38 -0.99 -13.28 8.76
N GLN A 39 -1.63 -13.92 9.74
CA GLN A 39 -2.99 -14.44 9.61
C GLN A 39 -3.98 -13.32 9.28
N LEU A 40 -3.89 -12.20 10.00
CA LEU A 40 -4.79 -11.07 9.79
C LEU A 40 -4.58 -10.40 8.43
N ARG A 41 -3.35 -10.37 7.90
CA ARG A 41 -3.08 -9.96 6.51
C ARG A 41 -3.76 -10.88 5.50
N GLY A 42 -3.74 -12.19 5.72
CA GLY A 42 -4.44 -13.16 4.88
C GLY A 42 -5.95 -12.92 4.87
N ILE A 43 -6.55 -12.71 6.04
CA ILE A 43 -7.98 -12.37 6.17
C ILE A 43 -8.30 -11.06 5.44
N ALA A 44 -7.49 -10.01 5.65
CA ALA A 44 -7.64 -8.73 4.98
C ALA A 44 -7.57 -8.86 3.45
N ALA A 45 -6.64 -9.65 2.92
CA ALA A 45 -6.52 -9.89 1.48
C ALA A 45 -7.78 -10.58 0.92
N ILE A 46 -8.31 -11.59 1.62
CA ILE A 46 -9.54 -12.28 1.22
C ILE A 46 -10.72 -11.31 1.20
N MET A 47 -10.87 -10.47 2.22
CA MET A 47 -11.93 -9.45 2.28
C MET A 47 -11.87 -8.49 1.08
N VAL A 48 -10.67 -8.07 0.69
CA VAL A 48 -10.47 -7.19 -0.48
C VAL A 48 -10.83 -7.91 -1.77
N VAL A 49 -10.37 -9.15 -1.97
CA VAL A 49 -10.68 -9.95 -3.17
C VAL A 49 -12.18 -10.19 -3.32
N LEU A 50 -12.85 -10.60 -2.23
CA LEU A 50 -14.30 -10.82 -2.23
C LEU A 50 -15.06 -9.53 -2.57
N SER A 51 -14.62 -8.39 -2.03
CA SER A 51 -15.21 -7.09 -2.34
C SER A 51 -15.00 -6.70 -3.82
N HIS A 52 -13.83 -7.01 -4.39
CA HIS A 52 -13.56 -6.69 -5.79
C HIS A 52 -14.37 -7.58 -6.74
N LEU A 53 -14.38 -8.89 -6.52
CA LEU A 53 -15.09 -9.85 -7.39
C LEU A 53 -16.62 -9.78 -7.21
N GLY A 54 -17.09 -9.67 -5.97
CA GLY A 54 -18.51 -9.70 -5.63
C GLY A 54 -19.22 -8.36 -5.80
N CYS A 55 -18.50 -7.24 -5.68
CA CYS A 55 -19.12 -5.90 -5.68
C CYS A 55 -18.52 -4.97 -6.74
N VAL A 56 -17.20 -4.74 -6.75
CA VAL A 56 -16.58 -3.76 -7.67
C VAL A 56 -16.76 -4.17 -9.13
N PHE A 57 -16.50 -5.43 -9.45
CA PHE A 57 -16.65 -5.97 -10.79
C PHE A 57 -18.06 -5.73 -11.35
N TRP A 58 -19.07 -5.97 -10.52
CA TRP A 58 -20.48 -5.86 -10.90
C TRP A 58 -21.05 -4.44 -10.79
N GLY A 59 -20.54 -3.62 -9.89
CA GLY A 59 -21.01 -2.25 -9.65
C GLY A 59 -20.34 -1.21 -10.54
N ALA A 60 -19.18 -1.51 -11.13
CA ALA A 60 -18.41 -0.63 -11.98
C ALA A 60 -18.09 -1.29 -13.35
N ARG A 61 -19.09 -1.93 -13.97
CA ARG A 61 -18.90 -2.74 -15.19
C ARG A 61 -18.32 -1.96 -16.36
N GLU A 62 -18.73 -0.69 -16.52
CA GLU A 62 -18.18 0.18 -17.56
C GLU A 62 -16.70 0.46 -17.32
N THR A 63 -16.32 0.70 -16.06
CA THR A 63 -14.91 0.83 -15.69
C THR A 63 -14.17 -0.47 -15.96
N VAL A 64 -14.71 -1.63 -15.55
CA VAL A 64 -14.06 -2.93 -15.81
C VAL A 64 -13.90 -3.17 -17.32
N SER A 65 -14.94 -2.88 -18.11
CA SER A 65 -14.93 -2.98 -19.56
C SER A 65 -13.79 -2.16 -20.16
N PHE A 66 -13.70 -0.88 -19.79
CA PHE A 66 -12.58 -0.03 -20.19
C PHE A 66 -11.23 -0.64 -19.81
N TYR A 67 -11.04 -1.01 -18.54
CA TYR A 67 -9.76 -1.50 -18.03
C TYR A 67 -9.35 -2.90 -18.53
N THR A 68 -10.28 -3.69 -19.06
CA THR A 68 -10.03 -5.05 -19.57
C THR A 68 -10.09 -5.15 -21.10
N GLY A 69 -10.63 -4.13 -21.78
CA GLY A 69 -10.88 -4.18 -23.22
C GLY A 69 -11.94 -5.22 -23.62
N ALA A 70 -12.76 -5.67 -22.67
CA ALA A 70 -13.86 -6.62 -22.90
C ALA A 70 -15.21 -5.90 -22.76
N PRO A 71 -16.29 -6.36 -23.43
CA PRO A 71 -17.60 -5.76 -23.28
C PRO A 71 -18.09 -5.82 -21.82
N PRO A 72 -18.94 -4.88 -21.37
CA PRO A 72 -19.48 -4.89 -20.01
C PRO A 72 -20.21 -6.20 -19.70
N ALA A 73 -19.99 -6.75 -18.51
CA ALA A 73 -20.61 -8.00 -18.09
C ALA A 73 -22.15 -7.87 -18.04
N GLU A 74 -22.84 -8.83 -18.66
CA GLU A 74 -24.31 -8.94 -18.60
C GLU A 74 -24.78 -9.63 -17.32
N GLY A 75 -26.04 -9.42 -16.94
CA GLY A 75 -26.67 -10.10 -15.80
C GLY A 75 -26.81 -9.24 -14.53
N SER A 76 -27.40 -9.82 -13.47
CA SER A 76 -27.60 -9.14 -12.19
C SER A 76 -26.39 -9.31 -11.26
N GLN A 77 -26.18 -8.33 -10.39
CA GLN A 77 -25.15 -8.44 -9.35
C GLN A 77 -25.47 -9.61 -8.40
N PRO A 78 -24.48 -10.43 -7.98
CA PRO A 78 -24.71 -11.57 -7.11
C PRO A 78 -25.39 -11.17 -5.80
N PHE A 79 -26.32 -11.99 -5.30
CA PHE A 79 -27.02 -11.71 -4.03
C PHE A 79 -26.06 -11.55 -2.85
N ILE A 80 -24.93 -12.27 -2.85
CA ILE A 80 -23.92 -12.23 -1.79
C ILE A 80 -23.28 -10.85 -1.65
N SER A 81 -23.30 -10.05 -2.72
CA SER A 81 -22.71 -8.71 -2.74
C SER A 81 -23.33 -7.77 -1.70
N ASN A 82 -24.64 -7.93 -1.41
CA ASN A 82 -25.35 -7.16 -0.39
C ASN A 82 -24.89 -7.50 1.04
N PHE A 83 -24.28 -8.66 1.25
CA PHE A 83 -23.64 -8.99 2.53
C PHE A 83 -22.19 -8.48 2.59
N ILE A 84 -21.54 -8.38 1.43
CA ILE A 84 -20.13 -7.99 1.35
C ILE A 84 -19.97 -6.46 1.48
N ASN A 85 -20.68 -5.70 0.64
CA ASN A 85 -20.68 -4.24 0.70
C ASN A 85 -22.12 -3.73 0.77
N THR A 86 -22.42 -2.99 1.82
CA THR A 86 -23.66 -2.22 1.99
C THR A 86 -23.36 -0.73 2.02
N GLN A 87 -24.42 0.09 2.12
CA GLN A 87 -24.30 1.53 2.41
C GLN A 87 -23.59 1.83 3.74
N HIS A 88 -23.57 0.91 4.70
CA HIS A 88 -22.97 1.15 6.02
C HIS A 88 -21.71 0.32 6.27
N TRP A 89 -21.45 -0.69 5.44
CA TRP A 89 -20.37 -1.66 5.63
C TRP A 89 -19.65 -1.94 4.32
N ASN A 90 -18.32 -2.03 4.36
CA ASN A 90 -17.53 -2.37 3.18
C ASN A 90 -16.33 -3.23 3.60
N PHE A 91 -16.37 -4.52 3.30
CA PHE A 91 -15.26 -5.42 3.65
C PHE A 91 -13.98 -5.09 2.89
N GLY A 92 -14.07 -4.53 1.68
CA GLY A 92 -12.88 -4.08 0.93
C GLY A 92 -12.17 -2.94 1.65
N ALA A 93 -12.93 -1.93 2.10
CA ALA A 93 -12.42 -0.81 2.88
C ALA A 93 -11.81 -1.26 4.20
N LEU A 94 -12.52 -2.14 4.92
CA LEU A 94 -12.04 -2.70 6.18
C LEU A 94 -10.76 -3.52 5.99
N GLY A 95 -10.70 -4.35 4.94
CA GLY A 95 -9.52 -5.13 4.61
C GLY A 95 -8.30 -4.25 4.34
N VAL A 96 -8.45 -3.18 3.55
CA VAL A 96 -7.36 -2.22 3.31
C VAL A 96 -6.93 -1.51 4.61
N ALA A 97 -7.88 -1.08 5.44
CA ALA A 97 -7.57 -0.44 6.72
C ALA A 97 -6.78 -1.38 7.66
N ILE A 98 -7.17 -2.65 7.74
CA ILE A 98 -6.46 -3.68 8.50
C ILE A 98 -5.06 -3.90 7.92
N PHE A 99 -4.92 -3.99 6.60
CA PHE A 99 -3.62 -4.17 5.94
C PHE A 99 -2.65 -3.03 6.25
N PHE A 100 -3.11 -1.78 6.21
CA PHE A 100 -2.32 -0.61 6.57
C PHE A 100 -1.97 -0.57 8.06
N MET A 101 -2.93 -0.87 8.94
CA MET A 101 -2.68 -0.91 10.37
C MET A 101 -1.64 -1.97 10.73
N ILE A 102 -1.70 -3.17 10.14
CA ILE A 102 -0.69 -4.21 10.36
C ILE A 102 0.65 -3.84 9.73
N SER A 103 0.66 -3.17 8.59
CA SER A 103 1.91 -2.67 7.99
C SER A 103 2.60 -1.67 8.92
N GLY A 104 1.85 -0.70 9.44
CA GLY A 104 2.33 0.25 10.46
C GLY A 104 2.81 -0.43 11.74
N PHE A 105 2.09 -1.45 12.22
CA PHE A 105 2.45 -2.21 13.41
C PHE A 105 3.81 -2.91 13.30
N VAL A 106 4.14 -3.46 12.14
CA VAL A 106 5.37 -4.26 11.97
C VAL A 106 6.61 -3.40 11.69
N ILE A 107 6.43 -2.19 11.15
CA ILE A 107 7.54 -1.34 10.70
C ILE A 107 8.52 -0.94 11.82
N PRO A 108 8.07 -0.50 13.03
CA PRO A 108 8.99 -0.15 14.11
C PRO A 108 9.95 -1.28 14.52
N MET A 109 9.48 -2.54 14.44
CA MET A 109 10.32 -3.71 14.76
C MET A 109 11.43 -3.92 13.73
N SER A 110 11.16 -3.62 12.46
CA SER A 110 12.17 -3.75 11.39
C SER A 110 13.07 -2.54 11.24
N LEU A 111 12.70 -1.37 11.77
CA LEU A 111 13.61 -0.22 11.84
C LEU A 111 14.82 -0.50 12.77
N GLY A 112 14.65 -1.35 13.78
CA GLY A 112 15.72 -1.73 14.72
C GLY A 112 16.79 -2.66 14.15
N THR A 113 16.60 -3.21 12.95
CA THR A 113 17.50 -4.21 12.35
C THR A 113 18.27 -3.63 11.17
N GLY A 114 19.60 -3.49 11.29
CA GLY A 114 20.49 -3.24 10.14
C GLY A 114 20.65 -1.77 9.66
N GLY A 115 20.01 -0.80 10.32
CA GLY A 115 20.13 0.62 9.96
C GLY A 115 19.27 1.05 8.75
N ARG A 116 19.22 2.36 8.48
CA ARG A 116 18.25 2.99 7.56
C ARG A 116 18.32 2.46 6.12
N LEU A 117 19.52 2.26 5.58
CA LEU A 117 19.69 1.80 4.21
C LEU A 117 19.21 0.35 4.04
N ILE A 118 19.58 -0.53 4.98
CA ILE A 118 19.14 -1.94 4.98
C ILE A 118 17.61 -2.03 5.12
N PHE A 119 17.03 -1.20 6.00
CA PHE A 119 15.57 -1.10 6.11
C PHE A 119 14.93 -0.75 4.77
N ILE A 120 15.38 0.30 4.08
CA ILE A 120 14.80 0.70 2.80
C ILE A 120 14.96 -0.43 1.76
N VAL A 121 16.19 -0.93 1.55
CA VAL A 121 16.48 -1.92 0.50
C VAL A 121 15.69 -3.21 0.72
N SER A 122 15.62 -3.72 1.96
CA SER A 122 14.83 -4.93 2.27
C SER A 122 13.34 -4.76 1.94
N ARG A 123 12.80 -3.56 2.12
CA ARG A 123 11.41 -3.24 1.78
C ARG A 123 11.18 -3.10 0.28
N PHE A 124 12.11 -2.48 -0.44
CA PHE A 124 12.05 -2.40 -1.89
C PHE A 124 12.07 -3.79 -2.53
N ILE A 125 13.00 -4.66 -2.12
CA ILE A 125 13.11 -6.04 -2.62
C ILE A 125 11.88 -6.88 -2.25
N ARG A 126 11.20 -6.57 -1.14
CA ARG A 126 9.97 -7.25 -0.76
C ARG A 126 8.77 -6.92 -1.65
N ILE A 127 8.65 -5.67 -2.12
CA ILE A 127 7.48 -5.21 -2.89
C ILE A 127 7.65 -5.41 -4.40
N TYR A 128 8.77 -4.95 -4.94
CA TYR A 128 8.92 -4.78 -6.39
C TYR A 128 8.86 -6.09 -7.18
N PRO A 129 9.54 -7.19 -6.81
CA PRO A 129 9.51 -8.42 -7.60
C PRO A 129 8.09 -8.94 -7.86
N THR A 130 7.29 -9.04 -6.79
CA THR A 130 5.90 -9.50 -6.89
C THR A 130 5.03 -8.48 -7.64
N TYR A 131 5.23 -7.18 -7.40
CA TYR A 131 4.46 -6.14 -8.10
C TYR A 131 4.73 -6.14 -9.61
N ILE A 132 5.99 -6.26 -10.03
CA ILE A 132 6.36 -6.28 -11.45
C ILE A 132 5.75 -7.51 -12.14
N ILE A 133 5.82 -8.69 -11.53
CA ILE A 133 5.20 -9.91 -12.06
C ILE A 133 3.68 -9.72 -12.21
N ALA A 134 3.02 -9.17 -11.19
CA ALA A 134 1.58 -8.91 -11.23
C ALA A 134 1.20 -7.88 -12.31
N LEU A 135 1.95 -6.78 -12.42
CA LEU A 135 1.75 -5.74 -13.42
C LEU A 135 1.94 -6.32 -14.84
N CYS A 136 3.01 -7.06 -15.09
CA CYS A 136 3.25 -7.69 -16.39
C CYS A 136 2.17 -8.70 -16.75
N THR A 137 1.75 -9.53 -15.80
CA THR A 137 0.68 -10.51 -16.01
C THR A 137 -0.66 -9.83 -16.30
N GLY A 138 -0.95 -8.73 -15.60
CA GLY A 138 -2.15 -7.92 -15.82
C GLY A 138 -2.14 -7.26 -17.20
N LEU A 139 -1.05 -6.59 -17.57
CA LEU A 139 -0.87 -5.96 -18.88
C LEU A 139 -0.97 -6.97 -20.02
N PHE A 140 -0.38 -8.16 -19.85
CA PHE A 140 -0.45 -9.24 -20.84
C PHE A 140 -1.89 -9.77 -20.99
N SER A 141 -2.60 -9.97 -19.88
CA SER A 141 -4.01 -10.38 -19.90
C SER A 141 -4.90 -9.36 -20.61
N VAL A 142 -4.69 -8.06 -20.34
CA VAL A 142 -5.41 -6.97 -21.01
C VAL A 142 -5.08 -6.93 -22.49
N TRP A 143 -3.80 -7.09 -22.85
CA TRP A 143 -3.38 -7.15 -24.25
C TRP A 143 -4.06 -8.30 -25.00
N LEU A 144 -4.08 -9.51 -24.43
CA LEU A 144 -4.78 -10.67 -25.01
C LEU A 144 -6.28 -10.41 -25.19
N SER A 145 -6.92 -9.78 -24.19
CA SER A 145 -8.34 -9.41 -24.26
C SER A 145 -8.60 -8.41 -25.39
N CYS A 146 -7.79 -7.35 -25.50
CA CYS A 146 -7.87 -6.39 -26.60
C CYS A 146 -7.71 -7.06 -27.97
N GLN A 147 -6.77 -8.01 -28.13
CA GLN A 147 -6.61 -8.76 -29.38
C GLN A 147 -7.84 -9.62 -29.69
N TYR A 148 -8.41 -10.28 -28.69
CA TYR A 148 -9.59 -11.13 -28.86
C TYR A 148 -10.84 -10.34 -29.27
N TRP A 149 -11.05 -9.17 -28.65
CA TRP A 149 -12.21 -8.31 -28.92
C TRP A 149 -11.99 -7.28 -30.04
N GLY A 150 -10.79 -7.23 -30.64
CA GLY A 150 -10.48 -6.35 -31.76
C GLY A 150 -10.28 -4.88 -31.39
N HIS A 151 -9.86 -4.59 -30.16
CA HIS A 151 -9.59 -3.24 -29.68
C HIS A 151 -8.07 -2.93 -29.67
N PRO A 152 -7.66 -1.67 -29.89
CA PRO A 152 -6.27 -1.27 -29.70
C PRO A 152 -5.91 -1.34 -28.20
N PHE A 153 -4.63 -1.63 -27.92
CA PHE A 153 -4.12 -1.58 -26.56
C PHE A 153 -4.10 -0.13 -26.05
N MET A 154 -4.76 0.12 -24.91
CA MET A 154 -5.06 1.47 -24.44
C MET A 154 -3.96 2.14 -23.58
N TRP A 155 -2.97 1.39 -23.11
CA TRP A 155 -1.97 1.93 -22.18
C TRP A 155 -0.69 2.36 -22.89
N GLU A 156 -0.34 3.64 -22.74
CA GLU A 156 0.93 4.16 -23.23
C GLU A 156 2.11 3.78 -22.33
N LEU A 157 3.30 3.65 -22.93
CA LEU A 157 4.52 3.31 -22.21
C LEU A 157 4.85 4.27 -21.05
N PRO A 158 4.72 5.62 -21.17
CA PRO A 158 4.97 6.52 -20.05
C PRO A 158 4.03 6.27 -18.85
N THR A 159 2.78 5.92 -19.11
CA THR A 159 1.80 5.59 -18.07
C THR A 159 2.18 4.29 -17.37
N ILE A 160 2.57 3.27 -18.13
CA ILE A 160 3.06 1.99 -17.58
C ILE A 160 4.30 2.22 -16.70
N MET A 161 5.26 3.03 -17.16
CA MET A 161 6.48 3.33 -16.39
C MET A 161 6.17 4.06 -15.07
N ARG A 162 5.25 5.04 -15.08
CA ARG A 162 4.83 5.75 -13.86
C ARG A 162 4.13 4.82 -12.86
N ASN A 163 3.36 3.84 -13.35
CA ASN A 163 2.73 2.81 -12.52
C ASN A 163 3.77 1.82 -11.98
N MET A 164 4.67 1.34 -12.82
CA MET A 164 5.78 0.46 -12.47
C MET A 164 6.64 1.03 -11.34
N LEU A 165 6.86 2.35 -11.33
CA LEU A 165 7.59 3.06 -10.29
C LEU A 165 6.73 3.43 -9.07
N LEU A 166 5.42 3.14 -9.07
CA LEU A 166 4.45 3.54 -8.04
C LEU A 166 4.37 5.07 -7.81
N ILE A 167 4.66 5.87 -8.84
CA ILE A 167 4.63 7.35 -8.82
C ILE A 167 3.44 7.93 -9.61
N HIS A 168 2.51 7.09 -10.08
CA HIS A 168 1.37 7.51 -10.88
C HIS A 168 0.53 8.60 -10.18
N THR A 169 0.20 8.45 -8.89
CA THR A 169 -0.53 9.50 -8.14
C THR A 169 0.27 10.80 -7.95
N LEU A 170 1.60 10.71 -7.85
CA LEU A 170 2.47 11.90 -7.72
C LEU A 170 2.54 12.68 -9.04
N THR A 171 2.45 11.97 -10.16
CA THR A 171 2.52 12.53 -11.51
C THR A 171 1.14 12.75 -12.15
N SER A 172 0.07 12.58 -11.36
CA SER A 172 -1.33 12.63 -11.81
C SER A 172 -1.64 11.71 -13.02
N ALA A 173 -0.90 10.61 -13.16
CA ALA A 173 -1.14 9.60 -14.18
C ALA A 173 -2.20 8.60 -13.71
N PRO A 174 -3.00 8.01 -14.63
CA PRO A 174 -3.99 7.01 -14.28
C PRO A 174 -3.32 5.75 -13.72
N SER A 175 -4.02 5.08 -12.80
CA SER A 175 -3.61 3.81 -12.24
C SER A 175 -4.01 2.69 -13.18
N VAL A 176 -3.05 1.89 -13.68
CA VAL A 176 -3.31 0.82 -14.68
C VAL A 176 -4.14 -0.33 -14.10
N ASP A 177 -3.96 -0.64 -12.82
CA ASP A 177 -4.61 -1.78 -12.14
C ASP A 177 -5.65 -1.37 -11.10
N LEU A 178 -5.87 -0.06 -10.91
CA LEU A 178 -6.73 0.55 -9.90
C LEU A 178 -6.39 0.19 -8.43
N VAL A 179 -5.43 -0.70 -8.13
CA VAL A 179 -5.17 -1.21 -6.78
C VAL A 179 -3.76 -0.89 -6.26
N ASN A 180 -2.83 -0.56 -7.15
CA ASN A 180 -1.43 -0.24 -6.82
C ASN A 180 -1.23 0.97 -5.91
N TRP A 181 -2.22 1.84 -5.77
CA TRP A 181 -2.21 2.94 -4.81
C TRP A 181 -1.94 2.48 -3.37
N THR A 182 -2.39 1.26 -3.01
CA THR A 182 -2.13 0.69 -1.68
C THR A 182 -0.64 0.44 -1.45
N LEU A 183 0.05 -0.10 -2.46
CA LEU A 183 1.50 -0.30 -2.46
C LEU A 183 2.24 1.04 -2.50
N ALA A 184 1.73 2.02 -3.26
CA ALA A 184 2.31 3.35 -3.32
C ALA A 184 2.28 4.05 -1.94
N ILE A 185 1.19 3.91 -1.18
CA ILE A 185 1.09 4.39 0.21
C ILE A 185 2.13 3.68 1.09
N GLU A 186 2.24 2.35 1.00
CA GLU A 186 3.20 1.58 1.78
C GLU A 186 4.64 2.03 1.53
N LEU A 187 5.01 2.25 0.27
CA LEU A 187 6.33 2.75 -0.11
C LEU A 187 6.60 4.16 0.46
N LYS A 188 5.63 5.07 0.35
CA LYS A 188 5.72 6.43 0.92
C LYS A 188 5.88 6.37 2.44
N PHE A 189 5.15 5.48 3.09
CA PHE A 189 5.27 5.30 4.53
C PHE A 189 6.63 4.75 4.95
N TYR A 190 7.27 3.90 4.14
CA TYR A 190 8.65 3.48 4.42
C TYR A 190 9.63 4.65 4.40
N ILE A 191 9.47 5.60 3.47
CA ILE A 191 10.30 6.81 3.43
C ILE A 191 10.05 7.64 4.70
N VAL A 192 8.79 7.88 5.06
CA VAL A 192 8.41 8.61 6.28
C VAL A 192 8.96 7.93 7.54
N ALA A 193 8.79 6.61 7.66
CA ALA A 193 9.28 5.82 8.77
C ALA A 193 10.80 5.82 8.85
N CYS A 194 11.50 5.82 7.71
CA CYS A 194 12.95 5.97 7.67
C CYS A 194 13.35 7.36 8.20
N LEU A 195 12.72 8.44 7.71
CA LEU A 195 13.01 9.82 8.10
C LEU A 195 12.74 10.08 9.60
N MET A 196 11.66 9.52 10.12
CA MET A 196 11.23 9.68 11.52
C MET A 196 11.74 8.54 12.42
N GLY A 197 12.58 7.64 11.90
CA GLY A 197 12.88 6.35 12.52
C GLY A 197 13.41 6.44 13.95
N SER A 198 14.30 7.39 14.25
CA SER A 198 14.83 7.59 15.61
C SER A 198 13.73 7.96 16.60
N LEU A 199 12.81 8.84 16.21
CA LEU A 199 11.68 9.26 17.04
C LEU A 199 10.65 8.12 17.20
N ILE A 200 10.43 7.34 16.14
CA ILE A 200 9.54 6.18 16.16
C ILE A 200 10.08 5.08 17.08
N MET A 201 11.37 4.79 16.97
CA MET A 201 12.03 3.79 17.82
C MET A 201 12.05 4.20 19.29
N ALA A 202 12.14 5.51 19.58
CA ALA A 202 12.05 6.08 20.92
C ALA A 202 10.62 6.11 21.50
N GLY A 203 9.60 5.62 20.77
CA GLY A 203 8.23 5.57 21.27
C GLY A 203 7.55 6.94 21.38
N ARG A 204 8.07 7.96 20.68
CA ARG A 204 7.49 9.31 20.74
C ARG A 204 6.21 9.36 19.92
N VAL A 205 5.13 9.85 20.54
CA VAL A 205 3.80 9.97 19.91
C VAL A 205 3.65 11.24 19.08
N TRP A 206 4.23 12.36 19.55
CA TRP A 206 4.13 13.66 18.87
C TRP A 206 4.49 13.66 17.38
N PRO A 207 5.47 12.89 16.86
CA PRO A 207 5.79 12.88 15.43
C PRO A 207 4.64 12.30 14.60
N LEU A 208 3.93 11.29 15.13
CA LEU A 208 2.77 10.68 14.46
C LEU A 208 1.61 11.68 14.39
N LEU A 209 1.38 12.42 15.48
CA LEU A 209 0.36 13.48 15.54
C LEU A 209 0.70 14.64 14.60
N ALA A 210 1.94 15.14 14.64
CA ALA A 210 2.41 16.24 13.80
C ALA A 210 2.32 15.88 12.31
N PHE A 211 2.72 14.67 11.94
CA PHE A 211 2.62 14.22 10.54
C PHE A 211 1.16 14.04 10.09
N SER A 212 0.29 13.52 10.96
CA SER A 212 -1.15 13.40 10.65
C SER A 212 -1.81 14.77 10.46
N ALA A 213 -1.45 15.75 11.30
CA ALA A 213 -1.91 17.13 11.17
C ALA A 213 -1.38 17.79 9.89
N LEU A 214 -0.12 17.52 9.53
CA LEU A 214 0.49 18.01 8.28
C LEU A 214 -0.25 17.46 7.06
N ILE A 215 -0.50 16.15 6.99
CA ILE A 215 -1.24 15.54 5.88
C ILE A 215 -2.64 16.14 5.77
N PHE A 216 -3.35 16.25 6.90
CA PHE A 216 -4.68 16.86 6.94
C PHE A 216 -4.66 18.29 6.39
N THR A 217 -3.69 19.09 6.80
CA THR A 217 -3.53 20.49 6.35
C THR A 217 -3.25 20.55 4.84
N ILE A 218 -2.30 19.75 4.35
CA ILE A 218 -1.97 19.66 2.92
C ILE A 218 -3.19 19.24 2.11
N ASN A 219 -3.92 18.22 2.54
CA ASN A 219 -5.14 17.75 1.87
C ASN A 219 -6.18 18.87 1.75
N LYS A 220 -6.41 19.60 2.85
CA LYS A 220 -7.39 20.69 2.91
C LYS A 220 -7.02 21.87 1.99
N LEU A 221 -5.73 22.21 1.91
CA LEU A 221 -5.25 23.38 1.16
C LEU A 221 -5.05 23.09 -0.33
N ILE A 222 -4.36 22.01 -0.68
CA ILE A 222 -3.83 21.78 -2.03
C ILE A 222 -4.77 20.94 -2.89
N LYS A 223 -5.68 20.16 -2.27
CA LYS A 223 -6.77 19.44 -2.96
C LYS A 223 -6.33 18.54 -4.14
N THR A 224 -5.17 17.89 -4.02
CA THR A 224 -4.63 16.97 -5.04
C THR A 224 -4.99 15.50 -4.77
N PRO A 225 -4.98 14.63 -5.79
CA PRO A 225 -5.13 13.18 -5.61
C PRO A 225 -4.12 12.60 -4.61
N LEU A 226 -2.89 13.12 -4.65
CA LEU A 226 -1.84 12.76 -3.68
C LEU A 226 -2.25 13.11 -2.25
N GLY A 227 -2.80 14.30 -2.01
CA GLY A 227 -3.28 14.70 -0.69
C GLY A 227 -4.34 13.74 -0.15
N THR A 228 -5.25 13.27 -0.99
CA THR A 228 -6.29 12.30 -0.58
C THR A 228 -5.70 10.92 -0.32
N GLU A 229 -4.78 10.46 -1.16
CA GLU A 229 -4.10 9.19 -0.97
C GLU A 229 -3.27 9.18 0.34
N LEU A 230 -2.58 10.28 0.65
CA LEU A 230 -1.78 10.39 1.87
C LEU A 230 -2.61 10.34 3.15
N MET A 231 -3.90 10.69 3.13
CA MET A 231 -4.77 10.58 4.31
C MET A 231 -4.78 9.15 4.88
N PHE A 232 -4.64 8.14 4.03
CA PHE A 232 -4.63 6.73 4.44
C PHE A 232 -3.36 6.30 5.18
N VAL A 233 -2.28 7.09 5.11
CA VAL A 233 -1.09 6.90 5.96
C VAL A 233 -1.46 6.98 7.44
N SER A 234 -2.55 7.68 7.79
CA SER A 234 -3.11 7.72 9.15
C SER A 234 -3.35 6.31 9.72
N PHE A 235 -3.80 5.34 8.92
CA PHE A 235 -3.98 3.96 9.38
C PHE A 235 -2.64 3.27 9.70
N MET A 236 -1.58 3.58 8.96
CA MET A 236 -0.25 3.10 9.28
C MET A 236 0.29 3.76 10.56
N MET A 237 -0.01 5.04 10.79
CA MET A 237 0.32 5.71 12.05
C MET A 237 -0.41 5.09 13.25
N LEU A 238 -1.70 4.74 13.09
CA LEU A 238 -2.45 3.97 14.10
C LEU A 238 -1.79 2.60 14.36
N GLY A 239 -1.29 1.95 13.32
CA GLY A 239 -0.48 0.73 13.44
C GLY A 239 0.76 0.92 14.30
N VAL A 240 1.51 2.01 14.09
CA VAL A 240 2.69 2.36 14.92
C VAL A 240 2.29 2.62 16.37
N LEU A 241 1.19 3.33 16.63
CA LEU A 241 0.67 3.53 17.98
C LEU A 241 0.31 2.20 18.66
N PHE A 242 -0.32 1.29 17.91
CA PHE A 242 -0.62 -0.05 18.43
C PHE A 242 0.67 -0.82 18.74
N ASN A 243 1.73 -0.65 17.96
CA ASN A 243 3.05 -1.20 18.28
C ASN A 243 3.62 -0.64 19.59
N TYR A 244 3.46 0.66 19.85
CA TYR A 244 3.90 1.27 21.10
C TYR A 244 3.17 0.70 22.30
N LEU A 245 1.84 0.53 22.20
CA LEU A 245 1.04 -0.10 23.24
C LEU A 245 1.49 -1.56 23.47
N PHE A 246 1.69 -2.32 22.40
CA PHE A 246 2.15 -3.70 22.44
C PHE A 246 3.53 -3.84 23.11
N ARG A 247 4.44 -2.90 22.85
CA ARG A 247 5.78 -2.82 23.46
C ARG A 247 5.80 -2.13 24.83
N LYS A 248 4.64 -1.72 25.35
CA LYS A 248 4.48 -1.00 26.63
C LYS A 248 5.26 0.32 26.70
N LEU A 249 5.40 1.01 25.57
CA LEU A 249 6.05 2.33 25.49
C LEU A 249 5.11 3.48 25.86
N ILE A 250 3.80 3.26 25.74
CA ILE A 250 2.74 4.23 26.05
C ILE A 250 1.65 3.56 26.88
N THR A 251 0.85 4.37 27.58
CA THR A 251 -0.31 3.90 28.33
C THR A 251 -1.53 3.67 27.42
N ALA A 252 -2.53 2.90 27.89
CA ALA A 252 -3.78 2.72 27.17
C ALA A 252 -4.52 4.05 26.95
N LEU A 253 -4.48 4.97 27.93
CA LEU A 253 -5.09 6.29 27.80
C LEU A 253 -4.43 7.11 26.71
N GLU A 254 -3.09 7.16 26.70
CA GLU A 254 -2.32 7.87 25.68
C GLU A 254 -2.57 7.27 24.29
N PHE A 255 -2.67 5.94 24.18
CA PHE A 255 -3.06 5.26 22.96
C PHE A 255 -4.44 5.72 22.46
N PHE A 256 -5.48 5.63 23.29
CA PHE A 256 -6.84 6.01 22.87
C PHE A 256 -6.96 7.50 22.53
N ALA A 257 -6.33 8.38 23.33
CA ALA A 257 -6.33 9.82 23.07
C ALA A 257 -5.66 10.13 21.71
N SER A 258 -4.46 9.58 21.49
CA SER A 258 -3.69 9.82 20.26
C SER A 258 -4.33 9.19 19.04
N ALA A 259 -4.86 7.97 19.17
CA ALA A 259 -5.60 7.29 18.12
C ALA A 259 -6.85 8.08 17.71
N SER A 260 -7.58 8.62 18.69
CA SER A 260 -8.76 9.45 18.43
C SER A 260 -8.40 10.74 17.67
N ILE A 261 -7.28 11.39 18.02
CA ILE A 261 -6.80 12.59 17.31
C ILE A 261 -6.41 12.27 15.86
N ILE A 262 -5.62 11.21 15.64
CA ILE A 262 -5.22 10.79 14.29
C ILE A 262 -6.46 10.43 13.46
N PHE A 263 -7.39 9.68 14.05
CA PHE A 263 -8.62 9.28 13.39
C PHE A 263 -9.53 10.49 13.10
N ALA A 264 -9.59 11.47 13.99
CA ALA A 264 -10.31 12.72 13.75
C ALA A 264 -9.74 13.49 12.55
N PHE A 265 -8.40 13.62 12.43
CA PHE A 265 -7.79 14.20 11.24
C PHE A 265 -8.15 13.45 9.96
N PHE A 266 -8.13 12.12 10.01
CA PHE A 266 -8.55 11.28 8.89
C PHE A 266 -10.01 11.54 8.50
N LEU A 267 -10.94 11.50 9.45
CA LEU A 267 -12.36 11.76 9.20
C LEU A 267 -12.55 13.15 8.62
N LEU A 268 -12.03 14.19 9.27
CA LEU A 268 -12.18 15.58 8.81
C LEU A 268 -11.61 15.82 7.41
N GLY A 269 -10.47 15.19 7.07
CA GLY A 269 -9.89 15.28 5.74
C GLY A 269 -10.67 14.51 4.67
N THR A 270 -11.42 13.47 5.06
CA THR A 270 -12.20 12.64 4.13
C THR A 270 -13.67 13.02 4.04
N LEU A 271 -14.20 13.82 4.97
CA LEU A 271 -15.59 14.33 4.95
C LEU A 271 -15.95 15.03 3.63
N ARG A 272 -14.99 15.72 3.00
CA ARG A 272 -15.19 16.35 1.68
C ARG A 272 -15.49 15.34 0.59
N PHE A 273 -14.87 14.17 0.66
CA PHE A 273 -15.02 13.10 -0.33
C PHE A 273 -16.10 12.12 0.05
N GLY A 274 -16.67 12.18 1.26
CA GLY A 274 -17.54 11.16 1.87
C GLY A 274 -16.83 9.79 1.99
N LEU A 275 -16.83 9.17 3.17
CA LEU A 275 -16.22 7.84 3.36
C LEU A 275 -16.74 6.79 2.36
N MET A 276 -18.03 6.86 2.02
CA MET A 276 -18.67 6.09 0.96
C MET A 276 -18.35 6.59 -0.45
N LEU A 277 -18.31 7.91 -0.59
CA LEU A 277 -18.11 8.54 -1.87
C LEU A 277 -16.67 8.32 -2.34
N PHE A 278 -15.60 8.22 -1.53
CA PHE A 278 -14.26 7.88 -2.05
C PHE A 278 -14.15 6.50 -2.74
N PHE A 279 -14.73 5.44 -2.15
CA PHE A 279 -14.79 4.12 -2.78
C PHE A 279 -15.64 4.13 -4.07
N ARG A 280 -16.68 4.96 -4.11
CA ARG A 280 -17.55 5.19 -5.28
C ARG A 280 -16.95 6.21 -6.28
N TRP A 281 -16.07 7.09 -5.81
CA TRP A 281 -15.50 8.28 -6.48
C TRP A 281 -14.28 7.87 -7.27
N ARG A 282 -13.45 6.96 -6.74
CA ARG A 282 -12.33 6.39 -7.51
C ARG A 282 -12.80 5.52 -8.70
N GLN A 283 -14.04 5.06 -8.68
CA GLN A 283 -14.70 4.41 -9.83
C GLN A 283 -15.31 5.43 -10.82
N THR A 284 -15.77 6.60 -10.35
CA THR A 284 -16.46 7.61 -11.19
C THR A 284 -15.54 8.71 -11.72
N THR A 285 -14.38 8.99 -11.11
CA THR A 285 -13.48 10.07 -11.57
C THR A 285 -12.67 9.76 -12.82
N TYR A 286 -12.67 8.52 -13.29
CA TYR A 286 -12.18 8.17 -14.63
C TYR A 286 -13.27 8.28 -15.71
N MET A 287 -14.48 8.73 -15.38
CA MET A 287 -15.54 9.04 -16.35
C MET A 287 -15.66 10.55 -16.66
N ALA A 288 -14.78 11.38 -16.09
CA ALA A 288 -14.77 12.83 -16.28
C ALA A 288 -13.47 13.37 -16.92
N LEU A 289 -12.66 12.47 -17.46
CA LEU A 289 -11.54 12.74 -18.38
C LEU A 289 -11.75 11.87 -19.62
#